data_AF-A0A953SIN9-F1
#
_entry.id   AF-A0A953SIN9-F1
#
_cell.length_a   1.000
_cell.length_b   1.000
_cell.length_c   1.000
_cell.angle_alpha   90.00
_cell.angle_beta   90.00
_cell.angle_gamma   90.00
#
_symmetry.space_group_name_H-M   'P 1'
#
loop_
_entity.id
_entity.type
_entity.pdbx_description
1 polymer ?
#
loop_
_entity_poly.entity_id
_entity_poly.type
_entity_poly.pdbx_seq_one_letter_code
_entity_poly.pdbx_strand_id
1 'polypeptide(L)'
;MTHTTSRRSIAPRFRVALAVCTAVLLATGPAPTVPESTDSEDLVITTTRELAGRLDVRCFRIEEEGRVIATGDLTIIAIGEVRISGELVAQDATEATDAPDITILSGDLIRIDARVAGGKGGDGGEVDVPGGNGTSITLDAPRLMINAPVLSGNGGDGGPNADGGNAGGIFVFGDALTDDDNSDGVFRAGNGGRGGDAATNRESRGGNGGEGGDAVVHNFSYTSLPEQRAVRLAMTTDTDDLRGGWSITTAPHCTDGARGLPSIDAIAGDGGNGGNGSNAVSFGANGCHAALPGGNGGRGGRAQAGNGGPGQNGGRCVNGAATPGTRGGRGGA
;
A
#
# COMPACT_ATOMS: atom_id res chain seq x y z
N MET A 1 1.78 31.38 -75.95
CA MET A 1 0.99 30.13 -76.09
C MET A 1 1.07 29.38 -74.78
N THR A 2 -0.13 29.12 -74.26
CA THR A 2 -0.53 28.49 -73.00
C THR A 2 -0.23 26.99 -72.91
N HIS A 3 -0.08 26.50 -71.68
CA HIS A 3 -0.38 25.17 -71.10
C HIS A 3 0.73 24.78 -70.09
N THR A 4 0.59 24.91 -68.76
CA THR A 4 -0.38 24.37 -67.77
C THR A 4 -0.15 22.90 -67.39
N THR A 5 0.10 22.68 -66.08
CA THR A 5 -0.07 21.44 -65.26
C THR A 5 0.85 20.24 -65.54
N SER A 6 1.38 19.54 -64.53
CA SER A 6 0.61 18.80 -63.54
C SER A 6 1.46 18.35 -62.33
N ARG A 7 0.92 18.59 -61.12
CA ARG A 7 1.39 18.03 -59.84
C ARG A 7 1.06 16.54 -59.80
N ARG A 8 2.01 15.67 -59.43
CA ARG A 8 1.71 14.31 -58.93
C ARG A 8 1.91 14.25 -57.42
N SER A 9 0.77 14.19 -56.76
CA SER A 9 0.57 13.79 -55.37
C SER A 9 1.07 12.37 -55.15
N ILE A 10 1.96 12.17 -54.16
CA ILE A 10 2.35 10.86 -53.63
C ILE A 10 1.47 10.61 -52.40
N ALA A 11 0.46 9.75 -52.54
CA ALA A 11 -0.34 9.27 -51.44
C ALA A 11 0.41 8.21 -50.63
N PRO A 12 0.30 8.19 -49.29
CA PRO A 12 0.81 7.09 -48.47
C PRO A 12 -0.11 5.87 -48.62
N ARG A 13 0.50 4.70 -48.84
CA ARG A 13 -0.16 3.40 -48.88
C ARG A 13 -0.52 2.99 -47.44
N PHE A 14 -1.76 3.18 -47.04
CA PHE A 14 -2.34 2.49 -45.88
C PHE A 14 -2.45 0.99 -46.21
N ARG A 15 -1.70 0.16 -45.49
CA ARG A 15 -1.91 -1.29 -45.47
C ARG A 15 -3.05 -1.57 -44.49
N VAL A 16 -4.22 -1.92 -45.02
CA VAL A 16 -5.33 -2.49 -44.25
C VAL A 16 -4.91 -3.88 -43.81
N ALA A 17 -4.64 -4.05 -42.52
CA ALA A 17 -4.49 -5.36 -41.92
C ALA A 17 -5.87 -6.02 -41.83
N LEU A 18 -6.05 -7.08 -42.62
CA LEU A 18 -7.23 -7.92 -42.63
C LEU A 18 -7.29 -8.68 -41.30
N ALA A 19 -8.20 -8.26 -40.41
CA ALA A 19 -8.52 -8.98 -39.19
C ALA A 19 -9.21 -10.30 -39.57
N VAL A 20 -8.48 -11.40 -39.44
CA VAL A 20 -9.04 -12.76 -39.51
C VAL A 20 -9.85 -12.97 -38.22
N CYS A 21 -11.17 -12.86 -38.34
CA CYS A 21 -12.10 -13.34 -37.31
C CYS A 21 -12.02 -14.86 -37.24
N THR A 22 -11.10 -15.37 -36.42
CA THR A 22 -11.12 -16.76 -35.98
C THR A 22 -12.33 -16.92 -35.06
N ALA A 23 -13.37 -17.59 -35.55
CA ALA A 23 -14.49 -18.02 -34.74
C ALA A 23 -13.98 -18.98 -33.65
N VAL A 24 -13.87 -18.48 -32.42
CA VAL A 24 -13.60 -19.28 -31.23
C VAL A 24 -14.84 -20.14 -30.98
N LEU A 25 -14.69 -21.44 -31.21
CA LEU A 25 -15.66 -22.46 -30.86
C LEU A 25 -15.78 -22.47 -29.32
N LEU A 26 -16.92 -22.02 -28.80
CA LEU A 26 -17.27 -22.12 -27.38
C LEU A 26 -17.43 -23.60 -27.02
N ALA A 27 -16.36 -24.21 -26.55
CA ALA A 27 -16.45 -25.47 -25.82
C ALA A 27 -17.17 -25.17 -24.51
N THR A 28 -18.41 -25.65 -24.38
CA THR A 28 -19.11 -25.75 -23.10
C THR A 28 -18.38 -26.77 -22.25
N GLY A 29 -17.30 -26.34 -21.60
CA GLY A 29 -16.67 -27.11 -20.53
C GLY A 29 -17.68 -27.33 -19.40
N PRO A 30 -17.58 -28.44 -18.65
CA PRO A 30 -18.38 -28.62 -17.45
C PRO A 30 -18.23 -27.36 -16.59
N ALA A 31 -19.35 -26.82 -16.12
CA ALA A 31 -19.35 -25.67 -15.21
C ALA A 31 -18.33 -25.94 -14.10
N PRO A 32 -17.49 -24.96 -13.70
CA PRO A 32 -16.60 -25.13 -12.57
C PRO A 32 -17.47 -25.57 -11.41
N THR A 33 -17.28 -26.82 -10.97
CA THR A 33 -17.82 -27.31 -9.72
C THR A 33 -17.27 -26.38 -8.66
N VAL A 34 -18.10 -25.44 -8.21
CA VAL A 34 -17.84 -24.68 -6.99
C VAL A 34 -17.61 -25.75 -5.93
N PRO A 35 -16.39 -25.85 -5.36
CA PRO A 35 -16.11 -26.88 -4.38
C PRO A 35 -17.17 -26.76 -3.28
N GLU A 36 -17.95 -27.82 -3.15
CA GLU A 36 -18.94 -27.97 -2.10
C GLU A 36 -18.17 -27.81 -0.79
N SER A 37 -18.54 -26.80 0.00
CA SER A 37 -17.94 -26.41 1.27
C SER A 37 -17.59 -27.65 2.09
N THR A 38 -16.36 -28.13 1.98
CA THR A 38 -15.83 -29.19 2.81
C THR A 38 -15.94 -28.70 4.25
N ASP A 39 -16.57 -29.53 5.09
CA ASP A 39 -16.67 -29.30 6.53
C ASP A 39 -15.37 -28.72 7.07
N SER A 40 -15.52 -27.66 7.87
CA SER A 40 -14.47 -26.81 8.41
C SER A 40 -13.46 -27.60 9.24
N GLU A 41 -12.53 -28.27 8.59
CA GLU A 41 -11.39 -28.91 9.24
C GLU A 41 -10.38 -27.84 9.68
N ASP A 42 -9.49 -28.24 10.59
CA ASP A 42 -8.34 -27.41 10.95
C ASP A 42 -7.34 -27.43 9.80
N LEU A 43 -6.94 -26.25 9.33
CA LEU A 43 -5.88 -26.14 8.32
C LEU A 43 -4.56 -25.86 9.02
N VAL A 44 -3.67 -26.85 9.01
CA VAL A 44 -2.31 -26.75 9.57
C VAL A 44 -1.29 -26.76 8.45
N ILE A 45 -0.45 -25.74 8.39
CA ILE A 45 0.61 -25.52 7.41
C ILE A 45 1.96 -25.75 8.10
N THR A 46 2.63 -26.84 7.74
CA THR A 46 3.95 -27.22 8.29
C THR A 46 5.09 -27.01 7.29
N THR A 47 4.77 -26.71 6.03
CA THR A 47 5.74 -26.48 4.96
C THR A 47 5.33 -25.26 4.12
N THR A 48 6.07 -24.94 3.07
CA THR A 48 5.68 -23.86 2.15
C THR A 48 4.43 -24.22 1.35
N ARG A 49 3.44 -23.32 1.34
CA ARG A 49 2.21 -23.46 0.56
C ARG A 49 1.78 -22.13 -0.03
N GLU A 50 1.38 -22.17 -1.29
CA GLU A 50 0.73 -21.05 -1.97
C GLU A 50 -0.78 -21.10 -1.70
N LEU A 51 -1.36 -19.98 -1.28
CA LEU A 51 -2.79 -19.84 -1.00
C LEU A 51 -3.34 -18.60 -1.70
N ALA A 52 -4.61 -18.64 -2.07
CA ALA A 52 -5.36 -17.52 -2.60
C ALA A 52 -6.87 -17.78 -2.41
N GLY A 53 -7.66 -16.72 -2.56
CA GLY A 53 -9.10 -16.76 -2.41
C GLY A 53 -9.56 -16.83 -0.96
N ARG A 54 -10.76 -17.36 -0.76
CA ARG A 54 -11.42 -17.46 0.54
C ARG A 54 -11.23 -18.85 1.15
N LEU A 55 -10.81 -18.89 2.41
CA LEU A 55 -10.64 -20.10 3.21
C LEU A 55 -11.56 -20.03 4.43
N ASP A 56 -12.60 -20.86 4.46
CA ASP A 56 -13.48 -21.03 5.63
C ASP A 56 -13.04 -22.29 6.39
N VAL A 57 -12.45 -22.13 7.58
CA VAL A 57 -11.83 -23.22 8.37
C VAL A 57 -12.27 -23.15 9.83
N ARG A 58 -12.07 -24.24 10.59
CA ARG A 58 -12.33 -24.18 12.04
C ARG A 58 -11.19 -23.48 12.77
N CYS A 59 -9.96 -23.91 12.54
CA CYS A 59 -8.75 -23.24 12.98
C CYS A 59 -7.77 -23.12 11.82
N PHE A 60 -6.97 -22.05 11.81
CA PHE A 60 -5.89 -21.87 10.84
C PHE A 60 -4.55 -21.79 11.56
N ARG A 61 -3.57 -22.61 11.17
CA ARG A 61 -2.26 -22.63 11.81
C ARG A 61 -1.14 -22.67 10.78
N ILE A 62 -0.17 -21.78 10.94
CA ILE A 62 1.14 -21.87 10.29
C ILE A 62 2.13 -22.21 11.39
N GLU A 63 2.64 -23.43 11.38
CA GLU A 63 3.65 -23.87 12.34
C GLU A 63 5.00 -23.19 12.05
N GLU A 64 5.97 -23.27 12.95
CA GLU A 64 7.24 -22.52 12.88
C GLU A 64 8.02 -22.72 11.57
N GLU A 65 7.99 -23.93 10.99
CA GLU A 65 8.63 -24.23 9.70
C GLU A 65 7.71 -23.96 8.48
N GLY A 66 6.45 -23.65 8.75
CA GLY A 66 5.44 -23.35 7.75
C GLY A 66 5.65 -21.98 7.11
N ARG A 67 5.31 -21.90 5.83
CA ARG A 67 5.32 -20.64 5.10
C ARG A 67 4.12 -20.57 4.17
N VAL A 68 3.33 -19.52 4.30
CA VAL A 68 2.23 -19.24 3.37
C VAL A 68 2.61 -18.09 2.46
N ILE A 69 2.45 -18.31 1.16
CA ILE A 69 2.61 -17.28 0.13
C ILE A 69 1.22 -16.98 -0.43
N ALA A 70 0.69 -15.78 -0.19
CA ALA A 70 -0.56 -15.34 -0.79
C ALA A 70 -0.30 -14.90 -2.24
N THR A 71 -0.71 -15.72 -3.21
CA THR A 71 -0.50 -15.48 -4.66
C THR A 71 -1.64 -14.70 -5.32
N GLY A 72 -2.72 -14.51 -4.58
CA GLY A 72 -3.87 -13.68 -4.89
C GLY A 72 -4.59 -13.34 -3.59
N ASP A 73 -5.60 -12.47 -3.63
CA ASP A 73 -6.27 -11.99 -2.42
C ASP A 73 -6.65 -13.14 -1.50
N LEU A 74 -6.19 -13.10 -0.27
CA LEU A 74 -6.32 -14.19 0.69
C LEU A 74 -7.22 -13.75 1.83
N THR A 75 -8.38 -14.39 1.95
CA THR A 75 -9.31 -14.19 3.06
C THR A 75 -9.42 -15.45 3.89
N ILE A 76 -8.92 -15.42 5.12
CA ILE A 76 -8.97 -16.53 6.08
C ILE A 76 -10.07 -16.23 7.07
N ILE A 77 -11.01 -17.15 7.22
CA ILE A 77 -12.14 -17.03 8.14
C ILE A 77 -12.16 -18.26 9.02
N ALA A 78 -11.75 -18.07 10.26
CA ALA A 78 -11.70 -19.12 11.26
C ALA A 78 -12.78 -18.89 12.33
N ILE A 79 -13.52 -19.94 12.68
CA ILE A 79 -14.45 -19.87 13.82
C ILE A 79 -13.66 -19.85 15.14
N GLY A 80 -12.55 -20.60 15.19
CA GLY A 80 -11.62 -20.66 16.31
C GLY A 80 -10.35 -19.86 16.05
N GLU A 81 -9.26 -20.32 16.66
CA GLU A 81 -7.96 -19.65 16.64
C GLU A 81 -7.33 -19.61 15.23
N VAL A 82 -6.74 -18.45 14.91
CA VAL A 82 -5.75 -18.28 13.85
C VAL A 82 -4.38 -18.10 14.51
N ARG A 83 -3.44 -19.01 14.24
CA ARG A 83 -2.09 -18.96 14.78
C ARG A 83 -1.04 -18.90 13.66
N ILE A 84 -0.18 -17.89 13.70
CA ILE A 84 0.91 -17.70 12.76
C ILE A 84 2.23 -17.75 13.53
N SER A 85 2.79 -18.96 13.64
CA SER A 85 4.12 -19.21 14.22
C SER A 85 5.21 -19.31 13.15
N GLY A 86 4.83 -19.57 11.89
CA GLY A 86 5.69 -19.45 10.71
C GLY A 86 5.43 -18.17 9.92
N GLU A 87 5.87 -18.11 8.66
CA GLU A 87 5.73 -16.89 7.84
C GLU A 87 4.41 -16.85 7.06
N LEU A 88 3.77 -15.68 7.01
CA LEU A 88 2.70 -15.37 6.05
C LEU A 88 3.13 -14.16 5.22
N VAL A 89 3.33 -14.35 3.92
CA VAL A 89 3.77 -13.28 3.02
C VAL A 89 2.85 -13.18 1.81
N ALA A 90 2.47 -11.97 1.40
CA ALA A 90 1.87 -11.76 0.10
C ALA A 90 2.95 -11.69 -0.98
N GLN A 91 2.63 -12.19 -2.16
CA GLN A 91 3.50 -12.14 -3.32
C GLN A 91 3.63 -10.70 -3.82
N ASP A 92 4.85 -10.27 -4.16
CA ASP A 92 5.04 -9.01 -4.88
C ASP A 92 4.36 -9.10 -6.24
N ALA A 93 3.64 -8.04 -6.61
CA ALA A 93 3.03 -7.96 -7.91
C ALA A 93 4.10 -7.82 -9.01
N THR A 94 3.84 -8.48 -10.14
CA THR A 94 4.63 -8.32 -11.35
C THR A 94 3.93 -7.33 -12.28
N GLU A 95 4.71 -6.46 -12.94
CA GLU A 95 4.18 -5.43 -13.85
C GLU A 95 3.25 -4.44 -13.11
N ALA A 96 2.51 -3.60 -13.83
CA ALA A 96 1.67 -2.55 -13.26
C ALA A 96 0.38 -3.06 -12.58
N THR A 97 0.50 -4.06 -11.71
CA THR A 97 -0.62 -4.72 -11.02
C THR A 97 -0.51 -4.58 -9.51
N ASP A 98 -1.65 -4.70 -8.84
CA ASP A 98 -1.76 -4.61 -7.39
C ASP A 98 -1.26 -5.90 -6.73
N ALA A 99 -0.59 -5.76 -5.59
CA ALA A 99 -0.23 -6.90 -4.77
C ALA A 99 -1.46 -7.47 -4.04
N PRO A 100 -1.51 -8.78 -3.76
CA PRO A 100 -2.63 -9.42 -3.09
C PRO A 100 -2.94 -8.83 -1.72
N ASP A 101 -4.23 -8.63 -1.41
CA ASP A 101 -4.66 -8.26 -0.06
C ASP A 101 -4.73 -9.48 0.88
N ILE A 102 -4.50 -9.24 2.18
CA ILE A 102 -4.62 -10.28 3.21
C ILE A 102 -5.68 -9.85 4.23
N THR A 103 -6.70 -10.69 4.40
CA THR A 103 -7.73 -10.52 5.42
C THR A 103 -7.79 -11.76 6.31
N ILE A 104 -7.70 -11.57 7.63
CA ILE A 104 -7.74 -12.64 8.61
C ILE A 104 -8.84 -12.32 9.62
N LEU A 105 -9.88 -13.15 9.64
CA LEU A 105 -11.00 -13.06 10.56
C LEU A 105 -11.00 -14.28 11.48
N SER A 106 -11.12 -14.07 12.78
CA SER A 106 -11.26 -15.13 13.77
C SER A 106 -12.42 -14.86 14.73
N GLY A 107 -13.20 -15.90 15.03
CA GLY A 107 -14.23 -15.85 16.07
C GLY A 107 -13.70 -15.89 17.51
N ASP A 108 -12.39 -16.10 17.73
CA ASP A 108 -11.80 -16.22 19.07
C ASP A 108 -10.51 -15.40 19.24
N LEU A 109 -9.43 -15.81 18.57
CA LEU A 109 -8.08 -15.28 18.76
C LEU A 109 -7.29 -15.30 17.47
N ILE A 110 -6.65 -14.17 17.14
CA ILE A 110 -5.53 -14.12 16.21
C ILE A 110 -4.24 -14.02 17.01
N ARG A 111 -3.34 -14.99 16.84
CA ARG A 111 -2.02 -14.99 17.46
C ARG A 111 -0.94 -14.98 16.39
N ILE A 112 -0.09 -13.94 16.42
CA ILE A 112 1.00 -13.74 15.46
C ILE A 112 2.32 -13.75 16.25
N ASP A 113 3.01 -14.88 16.19
CA ASP A 113 4.33 -15.08 16.82
C ASP A 113 5.48 -14.94 15.80
N ALA A 114 5.17 -14.86 14.51
CA ALA A 114 6.13 -14.70 13.42
C ALA A 114 5.65 -13.70 12.37
N ARG A 115 6.53 -13.35 11.43
CA ARG A 115 6.33 -12.25 10.48
C ARG A 115 5.11 -12.44 9.59
N VAL A 116 4.29 -11.39 9.50
CA VAL A 116 3.29 -11.21 8.44
C VAL A 116 3.70 -10.04 7.56
N ALA A 117 3.83 -10.24 6.25
CA ALA A 117 4.29 -9.19 5.34
C ALA A 117 3.48 -9.11 4.05
N GLY A 118 3.07 -7.91 3.68
CA GLY A 118 2.46 -7.57 2.42
C GLY A 118 3.47 -7.56 1.26
N GLY A 119 2.97 -7.76 0.05
CA GLY A 119 3.73 -7.66 -1.19
C GLY A 119 3.76 -6.23 -1.71
N LYS A 120 4.83 -5.90 -2.44
CA LYS A 120 4.95 -4.62 -3.16
C LYS A 120 4.05 -4.62 -4.40
N GLY A 121 3.32 -3.53 -4.62
CA GLY A 121 2.67 -3.27 -5.91
C GLY A 121 3.70 -3.19 -7.03
N GLY A 122 3.35 -3.68 -8.22
CA GLY A 122 4.35 -3.81 -9.26
C GLY A 122 4.56 -2.50 -10.03
N ASP A 123 5.75 -2.35 -10.60
CA ASP A 123 6.19 -1.09 -11.21
C ASP A 123 5.57 -0.90 -12.60
N GLY A 124 5.16 0.33 -12.90
CA GLY A 124 4.56 0.69 -14.17
C GLY A 124 5.49 0.49 -15.37
N GLY A 125 6.78 0.83 -15.20
CA GLY A 125 7.89 0.54 -16.12
C GLY A 125 7.86 1.23 -17.50
N GLU A 126 6.68 1.46 -18.05
CA GLU A 126 6.41 2.03 -19.38
C GLU A 126 5.75 3.41 -19.29
N VAL A 127 5.81 4.15 -20.39
CA VAL A 127 5.25 5.51 -20.45
C VAL A 127 3.74 5.47 -20.21
N ASP A 128 3.27 6.37 -19.36
CA ASP A 128 1.87 6.54 -18.95
C ASP A 128 1.27 5.30 -18.21
N VAL A 129 2.11 4.37 -17.75
CA VAL A 129 1.67 3.21 -16.96
C VAL A 129 1.89 3.45 -15.46
N PRO A 130 0.83 3.52 -14.65
CA PRO A 130 0.94 3.76 -13.21
C PRO A 130 1.55 2.57 -12.47
N GLY A 131 2.07 2.81 -11.27
CA GLY A 131 2.45 1.74 -10.35
C GLY A 131 1.22 1.09 -9.71
N GLY A 132 1.31 -0.21 -9.41
CA GLY A 132 0.27 -0.93 -8.68
C GLY A 132 0.27 -0.66 -7.19
N ASN A 133 -0.82 -0.95 -6.51
CA ASN A 133 -0.96 -0.77 -5.07
C ASN A 133 -0.28 -1.90 -4.28
N GLY A 134 0.24 -1.56 -3.09
CA GLY A 134 0.76 -2.56 -2.15
C GLY A 134 -0.35 -3.26 -1.36
N THR A 135 -0.04 -4.46 -0.85
CA THR A 135 -0.96 -5.28 -0.03
C THR A 135 -1.48 -4.54 1.19
N SER A 136 -2.78 -4.48 1.37
CA SER A 136 -3.42 -4.13 2.64
C SER A 136 -3.63 -5.38 3.51
N ILE A 137 -3.51 -5.19 4.83
CA ILE A 137 -3.69 -6.26 5.82
C ILE A 137 -4.81 -5.88 6.77
N THR A 138 -5.82 -6.76 6.87
CA THR A 138 -6.92 -6.61 7.82
C THR A 138 -6.93 -7.78 8.80
N LEU A 139 -6.93 -7.47 10.10
CA LEU A 139 -7.03 -8.43 11.19
C LEU A 139 -8.28 -8.11 12.02
N ASP A 140 -9.16 -9.09 12.19
CA ASP A 140 -10.39 -8.94 12.98
C ASP A 140 -10.60 -10.16 13.86
N ALA A 141 -10.56 -9.94 15.17
CA ALA A 141 -10.87 -10.95 16.16
C ALA A 141 -11.25 -10.30 17.49
N PRO A 142 -12.00 -10.98 18.38
CA PRO A 142 -12.24 -10.45 19.72
C PRO A 142 -10.94 -10.10 20.46
N ARG A 143 -9.90 -10.92 20.29
CA ARG A 143 -8.57 -10.73 20.87
C ARG A 143 -7.48 -10.95 19.83
N LEU A 144 -6.45 -10.13 19.89
CA LEU A 144 -5.25 -10.29 19.07
C LEU A 144 -4.02 -10.30 19.96
N MET A 145 -3.14 -11.28 19.77
CA MET A 145 -1.85 -11.38 20.45
C MET A 145 -0.75 -11.30 19.40
N ILE A 146 -0.10 -10.14 19.31
CA ILE A 146 0.84 -9.81 18.24
C ILE A 146 2.23 -9.61 18.84
N ASN A 147 3.08 -10.61 18.65
CA ASN A 147 4.44 -10.68 19.20
C ASN A 147 5.51 -10.62 18.09
N ALA A 148 5.10 -10.35 16.84
CA ALA A 148 5.99 -10.22 15.71
C ALA A 148 5.50 -9.13 14.74
N PRO A 149 6.38 -8.59 13.88
CA PRO A 149 6.02 -7.51 12.97
C PRO A 149 4.95 -7.90 11.94
N VAL A 150 3.98 -7.01 11.78
CA VAL A 150 2.99 -7.01 10.69
C VAL A 150 3.29 -5.82 9.80
N LEU A 151 3.68 -6.11 8.55
CA LEU A 151 4.12 -5.11 7.57
C LEU A 151 3.16 -5.13 6.40
N SER A 152 2.56 -4.02 5.99
CA SER A 152 1.79 -3.99 4.73
C SER A 152 2.71 -3.72 3.53
N GLY A 153 2.12 -3.75 2.33
CA GLY A 153 2.85 -3.61 1.08
C GLY A 153 3.15 -2.16 0.69
N ASN A 154 4.31 -1.94 0.08
CA ASN A 154 4.63 -0.65 -0.55
C ASN A 154 3.94 -0.54 -1.93
N GLY A 155 3.62 0.67 -2.37
CA GLY A 155 3.18 0.92 -3.73
C GLY A 155 4.31 0.73 -4.76
N GLY A 156 3.93 0.41 -5.99
CA GLY A 156 4.82 0.34 -7.15
C GLY A 156 5.18 1.72 -7.69
N ASP A 157 6.35 1.84 -8.30
CA ASP A 157 6.77 3.09 -8.95
C ASP A 157 6.02 3.27 -10.28
N GLY A 158 5.59 4.50 -10.57
CA GLY A 158 5.01 4.85 -11.86
C GLY A 158 6.06 4.85 -12.96
N GLY A 159 5.68 4.38 -14.16
CA GLY A 159 6.50 4.60 -15.35
C GLY A 159 6.49 6.07 -15.78
N PRO A 160 7.28 6.49 -16.79
CA PRO A 160 7.40 7.89 -17.16
C PRO A 160 6.02 8.55 -17.39
N ASN A 161 5.81 9.76 -16.89
CA ASN A 161 4.52 10.47 -16.84
C ASN A 161 3.39 9.87 -15.98
N ALA A 162 3.63 8.77 -15.29
CA ALA A 162 2.59 8.07 -14.56
C ALA A 162 2.75 8.20 -13.05
N ASP A 163 1.63 8.14 -12.35
CA ASP A 163 1.61 8.20 -10.89
C ASP A 163 2.17 6.90 -10.28
N GLY A 164 2.78 7.02 -9.11
CA GLY A 164 3.14 5.87 -8.28
C GLY A 164 1.90 5.25 -7.63
N GLY A 165 1.94 3.96 -7.37
CA GLY A 165 0.88 3.23 -6.67
C GLY A 165 0.83 3.57 -5.19
N ASN A 166 -0.32 3.37 -4.56
CA ASN A 166 -0.47 3.61 -3.13
C ASN A 166 0.08 2.44 -2.32
N ALA A 167 0.51 2.71 -1.11
CA ALA A 167 0.79 1.64 -0.17
C ALA A 167 -0.49 1.03 0.40
N GLY A 168 -0.38 -0.22 0.84
CA GLY A 168 -1.45 -0.88 1.57
C GLY A 168 -1.50 -0.45 3.03
N GLY A 169 -2.67 -0.53 3.63
CA GLY A 169 -2.89 -0.21 5.05
C GLY A 169 -2.79 -1.42 5.97
N ILE A 170 -2.80 -1.16 7.28
CA ILE A 170 -3.02 -2.17 8.32
C ILE A 170 -4.24 -1.74 9.13
N PHE A 171 -5.23 -2.62 9.22
CA PHE A 171 -6.46 -2.39 9.97
C PHE A 171 -6.66 -3.52 10.98
N VAL A 172 -6.68 -3.16 12.25
CA VAL A 172 -6.82 -4.11 13.35
C VAL A 172 -8.08 -3.80 14.14
N PHE A 173 -8.97 -4.78 14.22
CA PHE A 173 -10.24 -4.70 14.94
C PHE A 173 -10.26 -5.75 16.05
N GLY A 174 -10.29 -5.28 17.29
CA GLY A 174 -10.30 -6.16 18.46
C GLY A 174 -9.30 -5.78 19.52
N ASP A 175 -9.35 -6.45 20.67
CA ASP A 175 -8.44 -6.16 21.78
C ASP A 175 -7.04 -6.69 21.44
N ALA A 176 -6.20 -5.80 20.90
CA ALA A 176 -4.83 -6.10 20.56
C ALA A 176 -3.91 -6.00 21.79
N LEU A 177 -3.14 -7.06 21.99
CA LEU A 177 -2.18 -7.29 23.07
C LEU A 177 -0.82 -7.62 22.44
N THR A 178 0.25 -7.19 23.08
CA THR A 178 1.61 -7.63 22.76
C THR A 178 2.31 -8.01 24.06
N ASP A 179 3.01 -9.14 24.06
CA ASP A 179 3.87 -9.56 25.17
C ASP A 179 5.34 -9.12 24.94
N ASP A 180 5.65 -8.55 23.78
CA ASP A 180 7.00 -8.17 23.42
C ASP A 180 7.30 -6.73 23.89
N ASP A 181 8.36 -6.59 24.69
CA ASP A 181 8.92 -5.28 25.08
C ASP A 181 9.66 -4.62 23.89
N ASN A 182 9.76 -5.31 22.75
CA ASN A 182 10.46 -4.85 21.57
C ASN A 182 9.71 -3.68 20.92
N SER A 183 10.30 -2.50 21.07
CA SER A 183 9.75 -1.21 20.63
C SER A 183 9.74 -0.99 19.11
N ASP A 184 10.23 -1.95 18.32
CA ASP A 184 10.28 -1.83 16.86
C ASP A 184 8.90 -2.13 16.25
N GLY A 185 7.96 -1.18 16.47
CA GLY A 185 6.65 -1.05 15.82
C GLY A 185 6.01 -2.33 15.29
N VAL A 186 5.10 -2.89 16.09
CA VAL A 186 4.35 -4.12 15.76
C VAL A 186 3.58 -4.01 14.43
N PHE A 187 3.11 -2.82 14.09
CA PHE A 187 2.39 -2.56 12.84
C PHE A 187 3.09 -1.48 12.05
N ARG A 188 3.49 -1.80 10.82
CA ARG A 188 4.09 -0.84 9.90
C ARG A 188 3.40 -0.86 8.56
N ALA A 189 2.70 0.22 8.24
CA ALA A 189 2.14 0.40 6.94
C ALA A 189 3.23 0.68 5.88
N GLY A 190 2.93 0.34 4.63
CA GLY A 190 3.85 0.50 3.51
C GLY A 190 3.95 1.95 3.05
N ASN A 191 4.98 2.24 2.26
CA ASN A 191 5.19 3.54 1.65
C ASN A 191 4.59 3.61 0.25
N GLY A 192 4.08 4.79 -0.12
CA GLY A 192 3.62 5.04 -1.48
C GLY A 192 4.76 4.95 -2.50
N GLY A 193 4.44 4.52 -3.71
CA GLY A 193 5.38 4.42 -4.81
C GLY A 193 5.78 5.79 -5.37
N ARG A 194 6.94 5.88 -6.01
CA ARG A 194 7.41 7.12 -6.63
C ARG A 194 6.63 7.40 -7.93
N GLY A 195 6.29 8.66 -8.17
CA GLY A 195 5.77 9.11 -9.46
C GLY A 195 6.86 9.12 -10.53
N GLY A 196 6.53 8.69 -11.75
CA GLY A 196 7.47 8.62 -12.86
C GLY A 196 7.90 9.99 -13.36
N ASP A 197 9.15 10.09 -13.81
CA ASP A 197 9.67 11.34 -14.38
C ASP A 197 8.97 11.66 -15.72
N ALA A 198 8.94 12.93 -16.11
CA ALA A 198 8.33 13.31 -17.39
C ALA A 198 9.05 12.64 -18.57
N ALA A 199 8.28 12.09 -19.51
CA ALA A 199 8.81 11.60 -20.78
C ALA A 199 9.43 12.74 -21.61
N THR A 200 10.36 12.40 -22.51
CA THR A 200 11.19 13.39 -23.23
C THR A 200 10.43 14.26 -24.25
N ASN A 201 9.15 13.99 -24.47
CA ASN A 201 8.26 14.80 -25.30
C ASN A 201 7.78 16.06 -24.55
N ARG A 202 7.58 17.14 -25.30
CA ARG A 202 7.43 18.52 -24.76
C ARG A 202 6.16 18.77 -23.94
N GLU A 203 5.23 17.83 -23.90
CA GLU A 203 3.92 17.98 -23.26
C GLU A 203 3.80 17.16 -21.97
N SER A 204 4.88 16.47 -21.61
CA SER A 204 4.91 15.48 -20.55
C SER A 204 5.18 16.08 -19.18
N ARG A 205 4.35 15.70 -18.21
CA ARG A 205 4.48 16.05 -16.79
C ARG A 205 4.98 14.84 -16.03
N GLY A 206 5.79 15.05 -14.99
CA GLY A 206 6.09 13.97 -14.07
C GLY A 206 4.81 13.52 -13.36
N GLY A 207 4.68 12.23 -13.08
CA GLY A 207 3.60 11.69 -12.28
C GLY A 207 3.75 12.03 -10.81
N ASN A 208 2.65 11.95 -10.07
CA ASN A 208 2.60 12.15 -8.63
C ASN A 208 3.10 10.90 -7.89
N GLY A 209 3.66 11.09 -6.70
CA GLY A 209 3.93 9.97 -5.80
C GLY A 209 2.63 9.40 -5.23
N GLY A 210 2.60 8.11 -4.96
CA GLY A 210 1.49 7.41 -4.31
C GLY A 210 1.36 7.76 -2.83
N GLU A 211 0.19 7.50 -2.25
CA GLU A 211 -0.06 7.75 -0.83
C GLU A 211 0.55 6.65 0.06
N GLY A 212 1.02 7.01 1.25
CA GLY A 212 1.46 6.08 2.28
C GLY A 212 0.28 5.37 2.94
N GLY A 213 0.49 4.13 3.41
CA GLY A 213 -0.56 3.34 4.03
C GLY A 213 -0.92 3.81 5.44
N ASP A 214 -2.18 3.63 5.82
CA ASP A 214 -2.66 3.89 7.18
C ASP A 214 -2.39 2.69 8.09
N ALA A 215 -2.10 2.92 9.37
CA ALA A 215 -2.02 1.87 10.38
C ALA A 215 -3.00 2.21 11.51
N VAL A 216 -4.12 1.49 11.57
CA VAL A 216 -5.23 1.77 12.49
C VAL A 216 -5.50 0.55 13.37
N VAL A 217 -5.46 0.76 14.69
CA VAL A 217 -5.74 -0.28 15.69
C VAL A 217 -6.90 0.18 16.58
N HIS A 218 -8.01 -0.55 16.52
CA HIS A 218 -9.21 -0.29 17.31
C HIS A 218 -9.18 -1.09 18.61
N ASN A 219 -9.04 -0.41 19.75
CA ASN A 219 -8.94 -0.96 21.11
C ASN A 219 -7.63 -1.72 21.38
N PHE A 220 -6.70 -1.03 22.02
CA PHE A 220 -5.38 -1.57 22.30
C PHE A 220 -5.11 -1.58 23.82
N SER A 221 -4.53 -2.67 24.33
CA SER A 221 -4.18 -2.82 25.76
C SER A 221 -2.81 -3.48 25.95
N TYR A 222 -1.98 -2.93 26.84
CA TYR A 222 -0.80 -3.67 27.34
C TYR A 222 -1.21 -4.58 28.48
N THR A 223 -1.05 -5.88 28.28
CA THR A 223 -0.88 -6.81 29.38
C THR A 223 0.58 -6.79 29.81
N SER A 224 1.01 -5.77 30.56
CA SER A 224 2.25 -5.92 31.31
C SER A 224 2.03 -7.06 32.30
N LEU A 225 2.74 -8.18 32.13
CA LEU A 225 2.67 -9.29 33.07
C LEU A 225 2.87 -8.76 34.50
N PRO A 226 2.11 -9.25 35.50
CA PRO A 226 2.07 -8.67 36.85
C PRO A 226 3.43 -8.58 37.55
N GLU A 227 4.45 -9.33 37.10
CA GLU A 227 5.81 -9.24 37.63
C GLU A 227 6.52 -7.91 37.30
N GLN A 228 6.16 -7.22 36.22
CA GLN A 228 6.71 -5.89 35.88
C GLN A 228 6.01 -4.73 36.64
N ARG A 229 4.80 -4.95 37.18
CA ARG A 229 4.12 -3.96 38.04
C ARG A 229 4.89 -3.67 39.33
N ALA A 230 5.67 -4.63 39.84
CA ALA A 230 6.45 -4.44 41.05
C ALA A 230 7.66 -3.50 40.85
N VAL A 231 8.19 -3.40 39.62
CA VAL A 231 9.40 -2.60 39.35
C VAL A 231 9.08 -1.18 38.91
N ARG A 232 7.94 -0.94 38.23
CA ARG A 232 7.58 0.42 37.79
C ARG A 232 6.84 1.26 38.84
N LEU A 233 6.17 0.63 39.82
CA LEU A 233 5.55 1.37 40.93
C LEU A 233 6.56 1.94 41.95
N ALA A 234 7.86 1.60 41.84
CA ALA A 234 8.89 2.11 42.74
C ALA A 234 9.57 3.41 42.27
N MET A 235 9.22 3.97 41.09
CA MET A 235 9.95 5.11 40.50
C MET A 235 9.15 6.40 40.28
N THR A 236 7.89 6.50 40.70
CA THR A 236 7.17 7.80 40.62
C THR A 236 6.30 8.03 41.86
N THR A 237 6.95 8.33 42.97
CA THR A 237 6.35 9.15 44.03
C THR A 237 6.62 10.61 43.71
N ASP A 238 5.93 11.13 42.70
CA ASP A 238 5.70 12.57 42.57
C ASP A 238 4.19 12.75 42.37
N THR A 239 3.52 12.78 43.50
CA THR A 239 2.08 12.98 43.63
C THR A 239 1.80 14.46 43.47
N ASP A 240 1.21 14.90 42.35
CA ASP A 240 0.31 16.07 42.39
C ASP A 240 -0.68 16.26 41.21
N ASP A 241 -0.78 15.39 40.20
CA ASP A 241 -1.64 15.72 39.02
C ASP A 241 -2.59 14.64 38.50
N LEU A 242 -3.12 13.77 39.37
CA LEU A 242 -4.20 12.85 39.02
C LEU A 242 -5.51 13.18 39.74
N ARG A 243 -6.19 14.23 39.25
CA ARG A 243 -7.66 14.32 39.36
C ARG A 243 -8.26 13.97 38.00
N GLY A 244 -8.99 12.86 38.03
CA GLY A 244 -9.45 12.10 36.87
C GLY A 244 -10.40 12.80 35.91
N GLY A 245 -10.52 12.16 34.75
CA GLY A 245 -11.58 12.35 33.77
C GLY A 245 -11.49 11.28 32.69
N TRP A 246 -11.99 10.07 32.97
CA TRP A 246 -12.39 9.15 31.90
C TRP A 246 -13.55 9.83 31.15
N SER A 247 -13.26 10.34 29.96
CA SER A 247 -14.26 10.90 29.04
C SER A 247 -14.23 10.09 27.76
N ILE A 248 -15.21 9.19 27.60
CA ILE A 248 -15.67 8.77 26.28
C ILE A 248 -16.34 10.01 25.68
N THR A 249 -15.59 10.69 24.81
CA THR A 249 -16.11 11.85 24.09
C THR A 249 -16.48 11.37 22.69
N THR A 250 -17.79 11.20 22.44
CA THR A 250 -18.34 11.26 21.09
C THR A 250 -18.14 12.70 20.59
N ALA A 251 -17.00 12.95 19.93
CA ALA A 251 -16.71 14.27 19.36
C ALA A 251 -17.21 14.33 17.90
N PRO A 252 -18.18 15.20 17.56
CA PRO A 252 -18.42 15.59 16.19
C PRO A 252 -17.30 16.55 15.75
N HIS A 253 -16.68 16.26 14.61
CA HIS A 253 -15.55 16.97 13.99
C HIS A 253 -14.17 16.74 14.65
N CYS A 254 -13.44 15.75 14.13
CA CYS A 254 -12.00 15.60 14.37
C CYS A 254 -11.24 16.64 13.54
N THR A 255 -10.91 17.78 14.13
CA THR A 255 -9.75 18.58 13.71
C THR A 255 -8.52 18.07 14.47
N ASP A 256 -7.49 17.70 13.71
CA ASP A 256 -6.13 17.33 14.11
C ASP A 256 -6.01 16.09 15.01
N GLY A 257 -5.40 15.02 14.47
CA GLY A 257 -5.20 13.74 15.13
C GLY A 257 -4.50 13.88 16.49
N ALA A 258 -5.19 13.46 17.55
CA ALA A 258 -4.56 13.31 18.86
C ALA A 258 -3.45 12.25 18.76
N ARG A 259 -2.28 12.55 19.31
CA ARG A 259 -1.19 11.56 19.47
C ARG A 259 -1.76 10.33 20.19
N GLY A 260 -1.63 9.16 19.56
CA GLY A 260 -1.90 7.89 20.22
C GLY A 260 -1.08 7.78 21.51
N LEU A 261 -1.64 7.08 22.51
CA LEU A 261 -0.92 6.76 23.74
C LEU A 261 0.38 5.98 23.38
N PRO A 262 1.49 6.17 24.12
CA PRO A 262 2.86 5.75 23.76
C PRO A 262 3.08 4.23 23.93
N SER A 263 2.22 3.45 23.31
CA SER A 263 2.02 2.08 23.72
C SER A 263 1.68 1.26 22.47
N ILE A 264 2.69 0.94 21.67
CA ILE A 264 2.68 0.34 20.32
C ILE A 264 2.75 1.42 19.25
N ASP A 265 3.93 1.45 18.62
CA ASP A 265 4.21 2.28 17.46
C ASP A 265 3.50 1.67 16.24
N ALA A 266 2.23 2.04 16.05
CA ALA A 266 1.59 1.90 14.75
C ALA A 266 2.20 2.97 13.83
N ILE A 267 3.10 2.52 12.94
CA ILE A 267 3.84 3.39 12.05
C ILE A 267 3.10 3.44 10.72
N ALA A 268 2.55 4.62 10.41
CA ALA A 268 2.00 4.89 9.08
C ALA A 268 3.11 4.91 8.03
N GLY A 269 2.70 4.64 6.80
CA GLY A 269 3.54 4.78 5.63
C GLY A 269 3.91 6.22 5.31
N ASP A 270 5.10 6.41 4.76
CA ASP A 270 5.44 7.66 4.11
C ASP A 270 4.79 7.74 2.72
N GLY A 271 4.43 8.95 2.30
CA GLY A 271 4.00 9.22 0.94
C GLY A 271 5.17 9.09 -0.04
N GLY A 272 4.86 8.63 -1.25
CA GLY A 272 5.83 8.53 -2.34
C GLY A 272 6.31 9.90 -2.83
N ASN A 273 7.52 9.96 -3.37
CA ASN A 273 8.04 11.18 -3.99
C ASN A 273 7.34 11.46 -5.32
N GLY A 274 7.13 12.73 -5.65
CA GLY A 274 6.70 13.09 -7.02
C GLY A 274 7.77 12.72 -8.06
N GLY A 275 7.38 12.74 -9.34
CA GLY A 275 8.30 12.65 -10.49
C GLY A 275 8.77 14.03 -10.94
N ASN A 276 9.98 14.11 -11.51
CA ASN A 276 10.53 15.37 -12.03
C ASN A 276 9.77 15.85 -13.27
N GLY A 277 9.58 17.17 -13.41
CA GLY A 277 8.98 17.76 -14.62
C GLY A 277 9.95 17.80 -15.82
N SER A 278 9.41 17.84 -17.04
CA SER A 278 10.23 17.93 -18.26
C SER A 278 10.86 19.32 -18.40
N ASN A 279 12.12 19.37 -18.86
CA ASN A 279 12.82 20.63 -19.13
C ASN A 279 12.11 21.42 -20.26
N ALA A 280 11.94 22.73 -20.08
CA ALA A 280 11.41 23.58 -21.15
C ALA A 280 12.47 23.82 -22.22
N VAL A 281 12.17 23.43 -23.46
CA VAL A 281 13.08 23.62 -24.59
C VAL A 281 12.62 24.85 -25.40
N SER A 282 13.48 25.86 -25.52
CA SER A 282 13.17 27.13 -26.21
C SER A 282 13.25 26.96 -27.74
N PHE A 283 12.14 27.14 -28.45
CA PHE A 283 12.10 27.16 -29.93
C PHE A 283 11.66 28.53 -30.44
N GLY A 284 12.56 29.50 -30.33
CA GLY A 284 12.34 30.84 -30.89
C GLY A 284 13.08 31.92 -30.12
N ALA A 285 13.54 32.95 -30.84
CA ALA A 285 14.27 34.08 -30.28
C ALA A 285 13.44 34.95 -29.31
N ASN A 286 12.12 34.73 -29.21
CA ASN A 286 11.21 35.53 -28.39
C ASN A 286 10.17 34.63 -27.69
N GLY A 287 10.47 34.21 -26.45
CA GLY A 287 9.50 33.61 -25.54
C GLY A 287 9.75 32.14 -25.23
N CYS A 288 10.20 31.86 -24.00
CA CYS A 288 10.16 30.51 -23.45
C CYS A 288 8.68 30.12 -23.25
N HIS A 289 8.23 29.03 -23.89
CA HIS A 289 6.99 28.37 -23.45
C HIS A 289 7.19 27.89 -22.00
N ALA A 290 6.17 28.06 -21.17
CA ALA A 290 6.24 27.76 -19.74
C ALA A 290 6.73 26.32 -19.51
N ALA A 291 7.73 26.15 -18.65
CA ALA A 291 8.11 24.84 -18.14
C ALA A 291 6.89 24.15 -17.54
N LEU A 292 6.70 22.89 -17.89
CA LEU A 292 5.63 22.10 -17.31
C LEU A 292 6.00 21.76 -15.86
N PRO A 293 5.04 21.86 -14.94
CA PRO A 293 5.28 21.53 -13.54
C PRO A 293 5.69 20.05 -13.39
N GLY A 294 6.54 19.78 -12.39
CA GLY A 294 6.81 18.40 -11.96
C GLY A 294 5.59 17.78 -11.29
N GLY A 295 5.69 16.50 -10.92
CA GLY A 295 4.67 15.80 -10.16
C GLY A 295 4.68 16.22 -8.68
N ASN A 296 3.53 16.17 -8.01
CA ASN A 296 3.44 16.41 -6.58
C ASN A 296 3.89 15.17 -5.80
N GLY A 297 4.41 15.36 -4.58
CA GLY A 297 4.63 14.24 -3.66
C GLY A 297 3.31 13.71 -3.10
N GLY A 298 3.26 12.40 -2.84
CA GLY A 298 2.14 11.71 -2.23
C GLY A 298 1.97 12.07 -0.76
N ARG A 299 0.76 11.88 -0.22
CA ARG A 299 0.47 12.14 1.20
C ARG A 299 1.01 11.01 2.07
N GLY A 300 1.44 11.34 3.29
CA GLY A 300 1.75 10.33 4.30
C GLY A 300 0.48 9.69 4.85
N GLY A 301 0.58 8.46 5.35
CA GLY A 301 -0.50 7.77 6.03
C GLY A 301 -0.81 8.38 7.41
N ARG A 302 -2.00 8.09 7.93
CA ARG A 302 -2.55 8.62 9.18
C ARG A 302 -2.18 7.72 10.36
N ALA A 303 -1.01 7.96 10.96
CA ALA A 303 -0.61 7.41 12.27
C ALA A 303 0.60 8.20 12.84
N GLN A 304 1.29 7.67 13.86
CA GLN A 304 2.25 8.39 14.71
C GLN A 304 3.52 8.93 13.98
N ALA A 305 3.72 8.66 12.68
CA ALA A 305 4.94 9.02 11.97
C ALA A 305 4.87 9.18 10.42
N GLY A 306 3.69 9.21 9.79
CA GLY A 306 3.59 9.25 8.32
C GLY A 306 3.95 10.61 7.72
N ASN A 307 5.09 10.73 7.04
CA ASN A 307 5.47 11.96 6.36
C ASN A 307 4.92 12.00 4.93
N GLY A 308 4.51 13.19 4.47
CA GLY A 308 4.24 13.40 3.05
C GLY A 308 5.52 13.31 2.25
N GLY A 309 5.47 12.69 1.08
CA GLY A 309 6.61 12.62 0.18
C GLY A 309 6.97 14.03 -0.36
N PRO A 310 8.26 14.37 -0.54
CA PRO A 310 8.66 15.59 -1.21
C PRO A 310 8.10 15.66 -2.65
N GLY A 311 7.64 16.86 -3.01
CA GLY A 311 7.34 17.23 -4.39
C GLY A 311 8.63 17.51 -5.14
N GLN A 312 8.67 17.23 -6.44
CA GLN A 312 9.89 17.41 -7.22
C GLN A 312 9.94 18.76 -7.92
N ASN A 313 11.15 19.11 -8.35
CA ASN A 313 11.40 20.33 -9.09
C ASN A 313 10.66 20.32 -10.44
N GLY A 314 10.08 21.47 -10.81
CA GLY A 314 9.64 21.71 -12.18
C GLY A 314 10.84 21.75 -13.12
N GLY A 315 10.63 21.42 -14.40
CA GLY A 315 11.73 21.40 -15.36
C GLY A 315 12.43 22.76 -15.50
N ARG A 316 13.72 22.73 -15.82
CA ARG A 316 14.53 23.95 -15.98
C ARG A 316 14.28 24.55 -17.38
N CYS A 317 14.01 25.85 -17.46
CA CYS A 317 14.10 26.57 -18.72
C CYS A 317 15.58 26.76 -19.08
N VAL A 318 15.95 26.42 -20.31
CA VAL A 318 17.36 26.50 -20.77
C VAL A 318 17.93 27.94 -20.74
N ASN A 319 17.08 28.98 -20.68
CA ASN A 319 17.49 30.39 -20.67
C ASN A 319 16.74 31.29 -19.65
N GLY A 320 16.11 30.74 -18.61
CA GLY A 320 15.31 31.53 -17.65
C GLY A 320 15.26 30.89 -16.25
N ALA A 321 14.86 31.68 -15.25
CA ALA A 321 14.69 31.21 -13.88
C ALA A 321 13.79 29.96 -13.85
N ALA A 322 14.19 28.93 -13.09
CA ALA A 322 13.40 27.71 -12.95
C ALA A 322 12.00 28.05 -12.40
N THR A 323 10.96 27.46 -12.98
CA THR A 323 9.63 27.49 -12.34
C THR A 323 9.72 26.78 -11.00
N PRO A 324 9.12 27.32 -9.92
CA PRO A 324 9.07 26.67 -8.63
C PRO A 324 8.56 25.23 -8.77
N GLY A 325 9.19 24.29 -8.04
CA GLY A 325 8.71 22.92 -7.95
C GLY A 325 7.29 22.84 -7.41
N THR A 326 6.64 21.71 -7.67
CA THR A 326 5.33 21.37 -7.11
C THR A 326 5.41 21.22 -5.60
N ARG A 327 4.28 21.45 -4.91
CA ARG A 327 4.24 21.35 -3.44
C ARG A 327 4.51 19.89 -3.02
N GLY A 328 5.27 19.72 -1.94
CA GLY A 328 5.37 18.42 -1.29
C GLY A 328 4.03 17.95 -0.75
N GLY A 329 3.90 16.63 -0.61
CA GLY A 329 2.79 15.99 0.06
C GLY A 329 2.67 16.50 1.49
N ARG A 330 1.42 16.58 1.99
CA ARG A 330 1.19 16.86 3.41
C ARG A 330 1.37 15.56 4.19
N GLY A 331 1.95 15.65 5.40
CA GLY A 331 1.93 14.53 6.35
C GLY A 331 0.50 14.10 6.65
N GLY A 332 0.30 12.81 6.92
CA GLY A 332 -0.98 12.31 7.39
C GLY A 332 -1.25 12.87 8.78
N ALA A 333 -2.46 13.38 8.99
CA ALA A 333 -2.92 13.89 10.28
C ALA A 333 -3.84 12.88 10.95
#